data_AF-A0A7V4G7M3-F1
#
_entry.id   AF-A0A7V4G7M3-F1
#
_cell.length_a   1.000
_cell.length_b   1.000
_cell.length_c   1.000
_cell.angle_alpha   90.00
_cell.angle_beta   90.00
_cell.angle_gamma   90.00
#
_symmetry.space_group_name_H-M   'P 1'
#
loop_
_entity.id
_entity.type
_entity.pdbx_description
1 polymer ?
#
loop_
_entity_poly.entity_id
_entity_poly.type
_entity_poly.pdbx_seq_one_letter_code
_entity_poly.pdbx_strand_id
1 'polypeptide(L)'
;MKLSFWSVTAILWLPREVAAAAASAPFGLDQALAPERLSTSLTLFLLLTALSLAPALVVMVTSFTRLVVVLSFLRHALGTQQMPPNQVLVALSLFLTFFIMAPVYQDIQEK
;
A
#
# COMPACT_ATOMS: atom_id res chain seq x y z
N MET A 1 -16.33 -18.76 -16.34
CA MET A 1 -15.12 -18.94 -15.53
C MET A 1 -14.23 -17.70 -15.77
N LYS A 2 -14.57 -16.58 -15.11
CA LYS A 2 -13.94 -15.26 -15.34
C LYS A 2 -12.82 -15.11 -14.30
N LEU A 3 -11.59 -15.49 -14.65
CA LEU A 3 -10.43 -15.10 -13.85
C LEU A 3 -10.15 -13.62 -14.10
N SER A 4 -10.17 -12.87 -13.02
CA SER A 4 -10.19 -11.41 -12.95
C SER A 4 -8.88 -10.80 -13.43
N PHE A 5 -9.00 -9.97 -14.46
CA PHE A 5 -7.98 -9.09 -15.06
C PHE A 5 -7.32 -8.15 -14.03
N TRP A 6 -8.03 -7.86 -12.94
CA TRP A 6 -7.63 -7.00 -11.84
C TRP A 6 -6.40 -7.48 -11.04
N SER A 7 -6.13 -8.79 -11.05
CA SER A 7 -4.96 -9.34 -10.34
C SER A 7 -3.64 -9.07 -11.07
N VAL A 8 -3.66 -8.87 -12.40
CA VAL A 8 -2.45 -8.68 -13.21
C VAL A 8 -2.04 -7.20 -13.23
N THR A 9 -3.01 -6.29 -13.22
CA THR A 9 -2.75 -4.84 -13.24
C THR A 9 -2.18 -4.31 -11.91
N ALA A 10 -2.55 -4.92 -10.78
CA ALA A 10 -2.01 -4.56 -9.47
C ALA A 10 -0.52 -4.91 -9.32
N ILE A 11 -0.06 -5.98 -9.98
CA ILE A 11 1.34 -6.38 -10.05
C ILE A 11 2.15 -5.47 -11.01
N LEU A 12 1.48 -4.89 -12.01
CA LEU A 12 2.10 -3.99 -12.99
C LEU A 12 2.22 -2.52 -12.50
N TRP A 13 1.52 -2.16 -11.42
CA TRP A 13 1.58 -0.83 -10.78
C TRP A 13 2.43 -0.83 -9.51
N LEU A 14 3.33 -1.78 -9.35
CA LEU A 14 4.45 -1.58 -8.45
C LEU A 14 5.36 -0.53 -9.11
N PRO A 15 5.67 0.60 -8.46
CA PRO A 15 6.54 1.61 -9.03
C PRO A 15 7.89 0.97 -9.39
N ARG A 16 8.12 0.78 -10.71
CA ARG A 16 9.42 0.43 -11.30
C ARG A 16 10.55 1.37 -10.87
N GLU A 17 10.20 2.53 -10.34
CA GLU A 17 11.11 3.48 -9.71
C GLU A 17 11.72 2.94 -8.40
N VAL A 18 10.99 2.11 -7.63
CA VAL A 18 11.53 1.43 -6.44
C VAL A 18 12.53 0.35 -6.87
N ALA A 19 12.27 -0.34 -7.98
CA ALA A 19 13.23 -1.27 -8.57
C ALA A 19 14.46 -0.56 -9.16
N ALA A 20 14.27 0.59 -9.82
CA ALA A 20 15.35 1.38 -10.42
C ALA A 20 16.25 2.06 -9.36
N ALA A 21 15.68 2.50 -8.23
CA ALA A 21 16.46 3.05 -7.13
C ALA A 21 17.40 2.01 -6.49
N ALA A 22 16.98 0.74 -6.44
CA ALA A 22 17.84 -0.37 -6.02
C ALA A 22 18.93 -0.72 -7.06
N ALA A 23 18.68 -0.46 -8.34
CA ALA A 23 19.58 -0.79 -9.46
C ALA A 23 20.72 0.23 -9.68
N SER A 24 20.67 1.43 -9.10
CA SER A 24 21.71 2.46 -9.27
C SER A 24 22.80 2.45 -8.19
N ALA A 25 22.88 1.40 -7.37
CA ALA A 25 23.95 1.26 -6.39
C ALA A 25 25.30 1.00 -7.09
N PRO A 26 26.40 1.67 -6.69
CA PRO A 26 27.69 1.62 -7.40
C PRO A 26 28.48 0.33 -7.16
N PHE A 27 27.82 -0.74 -6.69
CA PHE A 27 28.39 -2.06 -6.45
C PHE A 27 27.59 -3.05 -7.28
N GLY A 28 28.24 -4.04 -7.91
CA GLY A 28 27.65 -5.00 -8.88
C GLY A 28 26.54 -5.90 -8.33
N LEU A 29 25.42 -5.31 -7.92
CA LEU A 29 24.21 -5.96 -7.42
C LEU A 29 23.51 -6.74 -8.55
N ASP A 30 23.69 -6.38 -9.82
CA ASP A 30 23.14 -7.13 -10.96
C ASP A 30 23.58 -8.61 -11.00
N GLN A 31 24.83 -8.92 -10.63
CA GLN A 31 25.31 -10.31 -10.59
C GLN A 31 24.93 -11.03 -9.29
N ALA A 32 24.73 -10.29 -8.20
CA ALA A 32 24.34 -10.84 -6.91
C ALA A 32 22.83 -11.12 -6.80
N LEU A 33 22.01 -10.40 -7.59
CA LEU A 33 20.56 -10.52 -7.62
C LEU A 33 20.06 -11.48 -8.73
N ALA A 34 20.96 -12.15 -9.45
CA ALA A 34 20.61 -13.16 -10.44
C ALA A 34 19.79 -14.29 -9.76
N PRO A 35 18.56 -14.58 -10.22
CA PRO A 35 17.63 -15.47 -9.52
C PRO A 35 18.15 -16.91 -9.35
N GLU A 36 19.12 -17.34 -10.17
CA GLU A 36 19.79 -18.64 -10.02
C GLU A 36 20.69 -18.76 -8.79
N ARG A 37 21.18 -17.65 -8.22
CA ARG A 37 22.09 -17.66 -7.05
C ARG A 37 21.44 -17.19 -5.75
N LEU A 38 20.18 -16.76 -5.81
CA LEU A 38 19.41 -16.42 -4.61
C LEU A 38 18.95 -17.71 -3.92
N SER A 39 19.41 -17.94 -2.69
CA SER A 39 18.92 -19.05 -1.89
C SER A 39 17.41 -18.88 -1.64
N THR A 40 16.66 -19.99 -1.67
CA THR A 40 15.20 -19.98 -1.46
C THR A 40 14.79 -19.20 -0.20
N SER A 41 15.61 -19.26 0.85
CA SER A 41 15.43 -18.51 2.08
C SER A 41 15.52 -16.99 1.90
N LEU A 42 16.46 -16.51 1.06
CA LEU A 42 16.66 -15.08 0.79
C LEU A 42 15.54 -14.52 -0.11
N THR A 43 15.09 -15.31 -1.10
CA THR A 43 13.92 -14.97 -1.92
C THR A 43 12.64 -14.90 -1.08
N LEU A 44 12.42 -15.85 -0.16
CA LEU A 44 11.29 -15.81 0.77
C LEU A 44 11.37 -14.60 1.70
N PHE A 45 12.56 -14.28 2.22
CA PHE A 45 12.76 -13.10 3.06
C PHE A 45 12.40 -11.79 2.33
N LEU A 46 12.83 -11.63 1.08
CA LEU A 46 12.48 -10.47 0.26
C LEU A 46 10.99 -10.41 -0.07
N LEU A 47 10.37 -11.54 -0.39
CA LEU A 47 8.94 -11.64 -0.67
C LEU A 47 8.09 -11.24 0.54
N LEU A 48 8.41 -11.79 1.73
CA LEU A 48 7.70 -11.47 2.96
C LEU A 48 7.87 -10.01 3.36
N THR A 49 9.06 -9.44 3.14
CA THR A 49 9.32 -8.02 3.34
C THR A 49 8.42 -7.16 2.43
N ALA A 50 8.36 -7.48 1.14
CA ALA A 50 7.51 -6.76 0.19
C ALA A 50 6.01 -6.89 0.54
N LEU A 51 5.56 -8.10 0.91
CA LEU A 51 4.17 -8.35 1.27
C LEU A 51 3.75 -7.63 2.55
N SER A 52 4.66 -7.46 3.51
CA SER A 52 4.40 -6.70 4.74
C SER A 52 4.28 -5.19 4.49
N LEU A 53 5.01 -4.64 3.52
CA LEU A 53 4.97 -3.21 3.17
C LEU A 53 3.77 -2.86 2.29
N ALA A 54 3.33 -3.78 1.43
CA ALA A 54 2.21 -3.59 0.52
C ALA A 54 0.93 -3.00 1.16
N PRO A 55 0.39 -3.53 2.28
CA PRO A 55 -0.83 -2.99 2.88
C PRO A 55 -0.64 -1.57 3.44
N ALA A 56 0.55 -1.26 3.98
CA ALA A 56 0.84 0.08 4.49
C ALA A 56 0.91 1.11 3.36
N LEU A 57 1.50 0.74 2.23
CA LEU A 57 1.58 1.61 1.05
C LEU A 57 0.19 1.96 0.52
N VAL A 58 -0.70 0.97 0.34
CA VAL A 58 -2.08 1.20 -0.14
C VAL A 58 -2.83 2.19 0.75
N VAL A 59 -2.68 2.07 2.06
CA VAL A 59 -3.31 2.98 3.02
C VAL A 59 -2.70 4.39 2.93
N MET A 60 -1.40 4.52 2.70
CA MET A 60 -0.73 5.82 2.57
C MET A 60 -1.05 6.54 1.25
N VAL A 61 -1.13 5.83 0.13
CA VAL A 61 -1.39 6.43 -1.21
C VAL A 61 -2.87 6.69 -1.49
N THR A 62 -3.78 6.33 -0.58
CA THR A 62 -5.23 6.55 -0.73
C THR A 62 -5.71 7.76 0.09
N SER A 63 -7.00 8.07 -0.01
CA SER A 63 -7.65 9.15 0.75
C SER A 63 -7.68 8.91 2.27
N PHE A 64 -7.27 7.73 2.76
CA PHE A 64 -7.25 7.38 4.18
C PHE A 64 -6.47 8.40 5.02
N THR A 65 -5.23 8.74 4.60
CA THR A 65 -4.37 9.68 5.33
C THR A 65 -5.04 11.04 5.52
N ARG A 66 -5.73 11.54 4.48
CA ARG A 66 -6.43 12.84 4.54
C ARG A 66 -7.62 12.79 5.49
N LEU A 67 -8.39 11.70 5.47
CA LEU A 67 -9.55 11.53 6.35
C LEU A 67 -9.15 11.40 7.81
N VAL A 68 -8.13 10.59 8.14
CA VAL A 68 -7.63 10.44 9.52
C VAL A 68 -7.16 11.78 10.07
N VAL A 69 -6.42 12.56 9.28
CA VAL A 69 -5.90 13.87 9.71
C VAL A 69 -7.03 14.85 9.98
N VAL A 70 -8.02 14.95 9.07
CA VAL A 70 -9.17 15.86 9.24
C VAL A 70 -10.00 15.46 10.45
N LEU A 71 -10.30 14.17 10.62
CA LEU A 71 -11.04 13.67 11.78
C LEU A 71 -10.26 13.82 13.09
N SER A 72 -8.93 13.69 13.05
CA SER A 72 -8.07 13.94 14.20
C SER A 72 -8.07 15.41 14.59
N PHE A 73 -8.02 16.33 13.63
CA PHE A 73 -8.16 17.76 13.92
C PHE A 73 -9.55 18.08 14.47
N LEU A 74 -10.60 17.46 13.94
CA LEU A 74 -11.96 17.60 14.46
C LEU A 74 -12.03 17.15 15.93
N ARG A 75 -11.39 16.03 16.30
CA ARG A 75 -11.30 15.59 17.69
C ARG A 75 -10.66 16.64 18.60
N HIS A 76 -9.55 17.26 18.18
CA HIS A 76 -8.90 18.31 18.97
C HIS A 76 -9.79 19.55 19.10
N ALA A 77 -10.54 19.89 18.04
CA ALA A 77 -11.46 21.01 18.03
C ALA A 77 -12.68 20.83 18.96
N LEU A 78 -13.09 19.58 19.23
CA LEU A 78 -14.21 19.28 20.14
C LEU A 78 -13.89 19.48 21.63
N GLY A 79 -12.61 19.68 22.00
CA GLY A 79 -12.21 19.98 23.38
C GLY A 79 -12.44 18.86 24.41
N THR A 80 -12.91 17.68 23.97
CA THR A 80 -13.18 16.53 24.83
C THR A 80 -11.95 15.64 24.98
N GLN A 81 -11.59 15.31 26.23
CA GLN A 81 -10.28 14.73 26.58
C GLN A 81 -9.93 13.40 25.87
N GLN A 82 -10.87 12.49 25.60
CA GLN A 82 -10.54 11.21 24.95
C GLN A 82 -11.67 10.62 24.08
N MET A 83 -12.74 11.40 23.85
CA MET A 83 -13.82 11.02 22.95
C MET A 83 -13.57 11.69 21.59
N PRO A 84 -13.64 11.01 20.44
CA PRO A 84 -13.67 9.56 20.18
C PRO A 84 -12.27 8.90 20.23
N PRO A 85 -12.16 7.61 20.60
CA PRO A 85 -10.89 6.90 20.67
C PRO A 85 -10.23 6.73 19.29
N ASN A 86 -8.90 6.63 19.26
CA ASN A 86 -8.13 6.53 18.00
C ASN A 86 -8.57 5.34 17.13
N GLN A 87 -8.92 4.22 17.76
CA GLN A 87 -9.42 3.04 17.04
C GLN A 87 -10.71 3.33 16.26
N VAL A 88 -11.60 4.15 16.80
CA VAL A 88 -12.86 4.52 16.12
C VAL A 88 -12.59 5.47 14.95
N LEU A 89 -11.66 6.43 15.11
CA LEU A 89 -11.27 7.32 14.02
C LEU A 89 -10.63 6.55 12.85
N VAL A 90 -9.78 5.57 13.16
CA VAL A 90 -9.17 4.69 12.15
C VAL A 90 -10.24 3.82 11.47
N ALA A 91 -11.20 3.26 12.21
CA ALA A 91 -12.28 2.46 11.61
C ALA A 91 -13.18 3.30 10.69
N LEU A 92 -13.59 4.50 11.13
CA LEU A 92 -14.40 5.44 10.34
C LEU A 92 -13.69 5.87 9.05
N SER A 93 -12.40 6.20 9.16
CA SER A 93 -11.61 6.62 7.99
C SER A 93 -11.39 5.49 6.99
N LEU A 94 -11.17 4.25 7.44
CA LEU A 94 -11.10 3.07 6.55
C LEU A 94 -12.43 2.82 5.82
N PHE A 95 -13.56 2.89 6.54
CA PHE A 95 -14.88 2.72 5.94
C PHE A 95 -15.19 3.80 4.89
N LEU A 96 -14.96 5.08 5.22
CA LEU A 96 -15.12 6.17 4.26
C LEU A 96 -14.16 6.04 3.07
N THR A 97 -12.94 5.54 3.29
CA THR A 97 -11.97 5.35 2.20
C THR A 97 -12.49 4.34 1.18
N PHE A 98 -13.03 3.19 1.62
CA PHE A 98 -13.63 2.22 0.70
C PHE A 98 -14.82 2.80 -0.07
N PHE A 99 -15.66 3.60 0.60
CA PHE A 99 -16.79 4.27 -0.06
C PHE A 99 -16.33 5.26 -1.14
N ILE A 100 -15.32 6.09 -0.83
CA ILE A 100 -14.79 7.11 -1.76
C ILE A 100 -14.00 6.48 -2.91
N MET A 101 -13.31 5.37 -2.67
CA MET A 101 -12.50 4.67 -3.68
C MET A 101 -13.28 3.69 -4.55
N ALA A 102 -14.56 3.42 -4.26
CA ALA A 102 -15.43 2.59 -5.09
C ALA A 102 -15.34 2.86 -6.61
N PRO A 103 -15.35 4.11 -7.12
CA PRO A 103 -15.21 4.39 -8.56
C PRO A 103 -13.82 4.02 -9.11
N VAL A 104 -12.75 4.20 -8.34
CA VAL A 104 -11.39 3.84 -8.77
C VAL A 104 -11.28 2.33 -8.99
N TYR A 105 -11.96 1.54 -8.15
CA TYR A 105 -12.06 0.08 -8.37
C TYR A 105 -12.80 -0.27 -9.66
N GLN A 106 -13.87 0.47 -9.99
CA GLN A 106 -14.66 0.28 -11.20
C GLN A 106 -13.85 0.65 -12.46
N ASP A 107 -13.17 1.79 -12.46
CA ASP A 107 -12.35 2.26 -13.58
C ASP A 107 -11.23 1.28 -13.96
N ILE A 108 -10.64 0.59 -12.98
CA ILE A 108 -9.59 -0.41 -13.22
C ILE A 108 -10.17 -1.75 -13.72
N GLN A 109 -11.45 -2.03 -13.45
CA GLN A 109 -12.13 -3.26 -13.87
C GLN A 109 -12.76 -3.15 -15.26
N GLU A 110 -13.13 -1.93 -15.67
CA GLU A 110 -13.70 -1.64 -16.99
C GLU A 110 -12.64 -1.44 -18.09
N LYS A 111 -11.38 -1.18 -17.69
CA LYS A 111 -10.19 -1.27 -18.55
C LYS A 111 -9.59 -2.66 -18.50
#